data_AF-A0A7C5BII5-F1
#
_entry.id   AF-A0A7C5BII5-F1
#
_cell.length_a   1.000
_cell.length_b   1.000
_cell.length_c   1.000
_cell.angle_alpha   90.00
_cell.angle_beta   90.00
_cell.angle_gamma   90.00
#
_symmetry.space_group_name_H-M   'P 1'
#
loop_
_entity.id
_entity.type
_entity.pdbx_description
1 polymer ?
#
loop_
_entity_poly.entity_id
_entity_poly.type
_entity_poly.pdbx_seq_one_letter_code
_entity_poly.pdbx_strand_id
1 'polypeptide(L)'
;MSTVEEIVQGKGKFVDDVVLPGLQHMAVVRSNYSRGRIVKLKGGYTFKDFPAYMASVGEGATEGEKGLIEPVLADKYVNYIGEPMAVVLGKDRYDAEDRTEDVEVEIEPLPPMMDPEKSLDSPPVYPFMKSNVYRKVVLGSDFRTDNFEIEIEGHFNNRRVATDPIETRGIVASYEKDLLTVWISTQSVHSIREGLAEILNMPQEKIRVIQADTGGAFGLKGGVYPEYALAAFLAIKTGKPVKWIENRHEHLMASRPGRGTSAYMKLYANKNGKILGMKGKVIVDSGAYSGGSGEFAARFVGMQMTGPYKIDNAYVEAYPVYTNKVVQGPYRGAGRPEAHFFIERMIDMLADKLKMDPVEVRLMNTVDKAFKSPLGMDVPPAKTFLEDAINKLSYRKLLKDKPGFAFFVLVPAFQPGETARVKIENGEVKVWLGGDAHGQRHDLFVKTLVNEGLGIDRNLVHLQLGDTAMLKDGIGSWGSRS
;
A
#
# COMPACT_ATOMS: atom_id res chain seq x y z
N MET A 1 -7.07 -1.98 -23.29
CA MET A 1 -7.64 -1.15 -22.22
C MET A 1 -8.89 -0.52 -22.78
N SER A 2 -10.00 -0.55 -22.05
CA SER A 2 -11.21 0.12 -22.51
C SER A 2 -10.98 1.63 -22.55
N THR A 3 -11.45 2.27 -23.61
CA THR A 3 -11.46 3.72 -23.77
C THR A 3 -12.46 4.36 -22.81
N VAL A 4 -12.35 5.68 -22.62
CA VAL A 4 -13.34 6.44 -21.83
C VAL A 4 -14.75 6.27 -22.41
N GLU A 5 -14.88 6.28 -23.74
CA GLU A 5 -16.15 6.08 -24.42
C GLU A 5 -16.75 4.69 -24.13
N GLU A 6 -15.94 3.63 -24.21
CA GLU A 6 -16.39 2.28 -23.86
C GLU A 6 -16.81 2.18 -22.40
N ILE A 7 -16.08 2.78 -21.47
CA ILE A 7 -16.43 2.78 -20.04
C ILE A 7 -17.78 3.46 -19.81
N VAL A 8 -18.02 4.66 -20.37
CA VAL A 8 -19.30 5.37 -20.18
C VAL A 8 -20.48 4.68 -20.87
N GLN A 9 -20.22 3.85 -21.88
CA GLN A 9 -21.21 3.02 -22.56
C GLN A 9 -21.46 1.66 -21.88
N GLY A 10 -20.79 1.37 -20.75
CA GLY A 10 -20.91 0.07 -20.07
C GLY A 10 -20.21 -1.08 -20.80
N LYS A 11 -19.22 -0.77 -21.64
CA LYS A 11 -18.40 -1.74 -22.38
C LYS A 11 -17.02 -1.97 -21.76
N GLY A 12 -16.79 -1.45 -20.55
CA GLY A 12 -15.63 -1.80 -19.73
C GLY A 12 -15.55 -3.31 -19.50
N LYS A 13 -14.34 -3.81 -19.27
CA LYS A 13 -14.06 -5.22 -19.01
C LYS A 13 -13.30 -5.34 -17.70
N PHE A 14 -14.04 -5.19 -16.60
CA PHE A 14 -13.54 -5.35 -15.24
C PHE A 14 -13.40 -6.83 -14.90
N VAL A 15 -12.76 -7.15 -13.77
CA VAL A 15 -12.44 -8.55 -13.45
C VAL A 15 -13.70 -9.41 -13.25
N ASP A 16 -14.79 -8.84 -12.73
CA ASP A 16 -16.06 -9.58 -12.59
C ASP A 16 -16.79 -9.80 -13.92
N ASP A 17 -16.45 -9.05 -14.98
CA ASP A 17 -17.03 -9.25 -16.31
C ASP A 17 -16.41 -10.47 -17.03
N VAL A 18 -15.32 -11.04 -16.48
CA VAL A 18 -14.67 -12.23 -17.03
C VAL A 18 -15.52 -13.47 -16.75
N VAL A 19 -15.92 -14.17 -17.81
CA VAL A 19 -16.68 -15.43 -17.75
C VAL A 19 -15.96 -16.49 -18.58
N LEU A 20 -15.79 -17.68 -17.99
CA LEU A 20 -15.13 -18.82 -18.63
C LEU A 20 -16.04 -20.06 -18.56
N PRO A 21 -15.93 -21.01 -19.51
CA PRO A 21 -16.66 -22.27 -19.43
C PRO A 21 -16.34 -23.04 -18.14
N GLY A 22 -17.37 -23.50 -17.44
CA GLY A 22 -17.20 -24.28 -16.20
C GLY A 22 -16.71 -23.49 -15.00
N LEU A 23 -16.77 -22.15 -15.04
CA LEU A 23 -16.37 -21.25 -13.97
C LEU A 23 -17.07 -21.61 -12.64
N GLN A 24 -16.28 -21.76 -11.59
CA GLN A 24 -16.73 -21.90 -10.21
C GLN A 24 -16.51 -20.59 -9.45
N HIS A 25 -17.36 -20.32 -8.48
CA HIS A 25 -17.22 -19.16 -7.59
C HIS A 25 -16.66 -19.61 -6.24
N MET A 26 -15.65 -18.91 -5.75
CA MET A 26 -15.05 -19.13 -4.44
C MET A 26 -15.67 -18.16 -3.41
N ALA A 27 -15.98 -18.66 -2.23
CA ALA A 27 -16.27 -17.85 -1.04
C ALA A 27 -15.28 -18.21 0.09
N VAL A 28 -14.99 -17.24 0.95
CA VAL A 28 -13.98 -17.35 2.00
C VAL A 28 -14.66 -17.37 3.36
N VAL A 29 -14.40 -18.41 4.15
CA VAL A 29 -14.82 -18.51 5.54
C VAL A 29 -13.80 -17.78 6.40
N ARG A 30 -14.22 -16.69 7.04
CA ARG A 30 -13.35 -15.74 7.75
C ARG A 30 -13.55 -15.75 9.24
N SER A 31 -12.48 -15.46 9.99
CA SER A 31 -12.55 -15.31 11.45
C SER A 31 -13.40 -14.11 11.86
N ASN A 32 -14.28 -14.29 12.84
CA ASN A 32 -14.96 -13.20 13.56
C ASN A 32 -14.22 -12.78 14.85
N TYR A 33 -13.07 -13.37 15.15
CA TYR A 33 -12.25 -13.06 16.33
C TYR A 33 -10.98 -12.31 15.96
N SER A 34 -10.64 -11.28 16.73
CA SER A 34 -9.34 -10.60 16.63
C SER A 34 -8.18 -11.50 17.03
N ARG A 35 -8.42 -12.48 17.92
CA ARG A 35 -7.44 -13.51 18.26
C ARG A 35 -8.13 -14.74 18.85
N GLY A 36 -7.70 -15.93 18.48
CA GLY A 36 -8.28 -17.16 19.01
C GLY A 36 -7.55 -18.41 18.54
N ARG A 37 -7.73 -19.51 19.26
CA ARG A 37 -7.25 -20.84 18.88
C ARG A 37 -8.36 -21.58 18.14
N ILE A 38 -8.07 -22.08 16.95
CA ILE A 38 -9.01 -22.92 16.19
C ILE A 38 -9.07 -24.28 16.88
N VAL A 39 -10.19 -24.61 17.51
CA VAL A 39 -10.38 -25.91 18.18
C VAL A 39 -11.04 -26.92 17.27
N LYS A 40 -11.87 -26.45 16.32
CA LYS A 40 -12.52 -27.26 15.30
C LYS A 40 -12.64 -26.47 14.00
N LEU A 41 -12.27 -27.11 12.90
CA LEU A 41 -12.49 -26.62 11.54
C LEU A 41 -12.75 -27.83 10.64
N LYS A 42 -13.98 -27.95 10.13
CA LYS A 42 -14.41 -29.10 9.33
C LYS A 42 -15.29 -28.65 8.18
N GLY A 43 -14.96 -29.10 6.96
CA GLY A 43 -15.62 -28.66 5.73
C GLY A 43 -14.74 -27.67 4.95
N GLY A 44 -15.04 -27.50 3.66
CA GLY A 44 -14.25 -26.67 2.74
C GLY A 44 -12.81 -27.15 2.52
N TYR A 45 -12.03 -26.32 1.83
CA TYR A 45 -10.58 -26.46 1.75
C TYR A 45 -9.92 -25.62 2.84
N THR A 46 -8.98 -26.21 3.55
CA THR A 46 -8.35 -25.61 4.76
C THR A 46 -6.84 -25.50 4.58
N PHE A 47 -6.12 -24.98 5.59
CA PHE A 47 -4.66 -25.00 5.60
C PHE A 47 -4.06 -26.40 5.36
N LYS A 48 -4.77 -27.49 5.73
CA LYS A 48 -4.31 -28.88 5.46
C LYS A 48 -4.26 -29.20 3.97
N ASP A 49 -5.13 -28.58 3.17
CA ASP A 49 -5.17 -28.75 1.73
C ASP A 49 -4.10 -27.91 1.01
N PHE A 50 -3.79 -26.74 1.57
CA PHE A 50 -2.82 -25.80 1.02
C PHE A 50 -2.00 -25.15 2.16
N PRO A 51 -0.97 -25.86 2.68
CA PRO A 51 -0.16 -25.38 3.80
C PRO A 51 0.85 -24.33 3.32
N ALA A 52 0.34 -23.19 2.86
CA ALA A 52 1.11 -22.13 2.23
C ALA A 52 1.10 -20.85 3.06
N TYR A 53 2.13 -20.05 2.85
CA TYR A 53 2.35 -18.77 3.51
C TYR A 53 2.59 -17.70 2.46
N MET A 54 2.21 -16.46 2.77
CA MET A 54 2.45 -15.25 1.98
C MET A 54 3.94 -14.87 2.06
N ALA A 55 4.82 -15.72 1.53
CA ALA A 55 6.27 -15.55 1.62
C ALA A 55 6.77 -14.29 0.88
N SER A 56 6.03 -13.86 -0.14
CA SER A 56 6.18 -12.56 -0.81
C SER A 56 4.81 -12.02 -1.21
N VAL A 57 4.70 -10.69 -1.21
CA VAL A 57 3.55 -9.98 -1.79
C VAL A 57 3.80 -9.60 -3.25
N GLY A 58 4.96 -9.94 -3.81
CA GLY A 58 5.51 -9.33 -5.02
C GLY A 58 6.19 -8.00 -4.71
N GLU A 59 6.13 -7.06 -5.67
CA GLU A 59 6.64 -5.69 -5.53
C GLU A 59 8.16 -5.61 -5.29
N GLY A 60 8.92 -6.63 -5.71
CA GLY A 60 10.38 -6.67 -5.57
C GLY A 60 10.85 -6.85 -4.12
N ALA A 61 10.11 -7.60 -3.31
CA ALA A 61 10.45 -7.89 -1.92
C ALA A 61 11.89 -8.43 -1.79
N THR A 62 12.79 -7.60 -1.26
CA THR A 62 14.17 -7.99 -0.96
C THR A 62 14.21 -8.77 0.35
N GLU A 63 14.97 -9.86 0.38
CA GLU A 63 15.28 -10.71 1.53
C GLU A 63 15.64 -9.91 2.80
N GLY A 64 14.63 -9.50 3.56
CA GLY A 64 14.79 -8.96 4.91
C GLY A 64 14.74 -10.07 5.97
N GLU A 65 15.04 -9.73 7.22
CA GLU A 65 14.74 -10.60 8.36
C GLU A 65 13.25 -10.98 8.32
N LYS A 66 12.97 -12.26 8.05
CA LYS A 66 11.60 -12.76 7.96
C LYS A 66 10.96 -12.66 9.34
N GLY A 67 10.02 -11.74 9.48
CA GLY A 67 9.17 -11.63 10.67
C GLY A 67 8.14 -12.76 10.70
N LEU A 68 7.01 -12.52 11.34
CA LEU A 68 5.92 -13.48 11.37
C LEU A 68 5.18 -13.50 10.01
N ILE A 69 5.45 -14.49 9.17
CA ILE A 69 4.85 -14.61 7.83
C ILE A 69 3.36 -14.94 7.92
N GLU A 70 2.53 -14.21 7.16
CA GLU A 70 1.08 -14.42 7.07
C GLU A 70 0.77 -15.78 6.41
N PRO A 71 -0.02 -16.67 7.04
CA PRO A 71 -0.49 -17.88 6.38
C PRO A 71 -1.56 -17.53 5.34
N VAL A 72 -1.66 -18.33 4.25
CA VAL A 72 -2.74 -18.14 3.26
C VAL A 72 -4.11 -18.50 3.85
N LEU A 73 -4.15 -19.53 4.71
CA LEU A 73 -5.30 -19.87 5.55
C LEU A 73 -4.80 -20.05 6.98
N ALA A 74 -5.52 -19.55 7.96
CA ALA A 74 -5.21 -19.78 9.37
C ALA A 74 -5.11 -21.28 9.68
N ASP A 75 -4.03 -21.68 10.36
CA ASP A 75 -3.82 -23.06 10.79
C ASP A 75 -4.37 -23.30 12.21
N LYS A 76 -3.58 -22.96 13.23
CA LYS A 76 -3.92 -23.18 14.65
C LYS A 76 -4.56 -21.98 15.32
N TYR A 77 -4.29 -20.79 14.80
CA TYR A 77 -4.70 -19.53 15.41
C TYR A 77 -5.22 -18.58 14.35
N VAL A 78 -6.23 -17.82 14.74
CA VAL A 78 -6.64 -16.59 14.07
C VAL A 78 -6.11 -15.41 14.89
N ASN A 79 -5.72 -14.34 14.21
CA ASN A 79 -4.95 -13.22 14.72
C ASN A 79 -5.46 -11.86 14.25
N TYR A 80 -6.52 -11.84 13.43
CA TYR A 80 -7.32 -10.66 13.15
C TYR A 80 -8.73 -11.04 12.69
N ILE A 81 -9.68 -10.10 12.85
CA ILE A 81 -11.04 -10.25 12.30
C ILE A 81 -10.96 -10.19 10.78
N GLY A 82 -11.52 -11.17 10.09
CA GLY A 82 -11.48 -11.28 8.63
C GLY A 82 -10.44 -12.26 8.10
N GLU A 83 -9.60 -12.84 8.98
CA GLU A 83 -8.55 -13.78 8.57
C GLU A 83 -9.15 -15.02 7.91
N PRO A 84 -8.71 -15.39 6.69
CA PRO A 84 -9.19 -16.57 5.99
C PRO A 84 -8.89 -17.86 6.77
N MET A 85 -9.88 -18.73 6.97
CA MET A 85 -9.72 -20.03 7.64
C MET A 85 -9.97 -21.20 6.71
N ALA A 86 -10.98 -21.06 5.85
CA ALA A 86 -11.31 -22.03 4.82
C ALA A 86 -11.88 -21.36 3.58
N VAL A 87 -11.98 -22.11 2.49
CA VAL A 87 -12.66 -21.68 1.26
C VAL A 87 -13.59 -22.77 0.74
N VAL A 88 -14.68 -22.35 0.12
CA VAL A 88 -15.66 -23.22 -0.53
C VAL A 88 -15.85 -22.82 -1.99
N LEU A 89 -16.28 -23.76 -2.81
CA LEU A 89 -16.60 -23.54 -4.23
C LEU A 89 -18.08 -23.79 -4.48
N GLY A 90 -18.73 -22.84 -5.14
CA GLY A 90 -20.11 -22.94 -5.64
C GLY A 90 -20.18 -22.83 -7.16
N LYS A 91 -21.35 -23.16 -7.72
CA LYS A 91 -21.64 -23.02 -9.16
C LYS A 91 -21.83 -21.56 -9.59
N ASP A 92 -22.20 -20.70 -8.66
CA ASP A 92 -22.38 -19.27 -8.81
C ASP A 92 -22.08 -18.59 -7.46
N ARG A 93 -22.10 -17.26 -7.42
CA ARG A 93 -21.79 -16.50 -6.20
C ARG A 93 -22.74 -16.83 -5.04
N TYR A 94 -24.03 -17.05 -5.31
CA TYR A 94 -25.01 -17.30 -4.26
C TYR A 94 -24.76 -18.67 -3.62
N ASP A 95 -24.60 -19.71 -4.44
CA ASP A 95 -24.28 -21.06 -3.98
C ASP A 95 -22.93 -21.11 -3.24
N ALA A 96 -21.94 -20.31 -3.64
CA ALA A 96 -20.67 -20.24 -2.94
C ALA A 96 -20.81 -19.63 -1.53
N GLU A 97 -21.58 -18.55 -1.39
CA GLU A 97 -21.84 -17.91 -0.09
C GLU A 97 -22.65 -18.84 0.82
N ASP A 98 -23.71 -19.49 0.31
CA ASP A 98 -24.52 -20.45 1.09
C ASP A 98 -23.66 -21.61 1.63
N ARG A 99 -22.72 -22.11 0.81
CA ARG A 99 -21.81 -23.20 1.21
C ARG A 99 -20.83 -22.81 2.32
N THR A 100 -20.67 -21.52 2.64
CA THR A 100 -19.83 -21.12 3.78
C THR A 100 -20.40 -21.66 5.10
N GLU A 101 -21.72 -21.82 5.18
CA GLU A 101 -22.43 -22.39 6.34
C GLU A 101 -22.21 -23.92 6.49
N ASP A 102 -21.74 -24.60 5.45
CA ASP A 102 -21.35 -26.02 5.54
C ASP A 102 -20.03 -26.23 6.31
N VAL A 103 -19.30 -25.15 6.60
CA VAL A 103 -18.02 -25.19 7.30
C VAL A 103 -18.25 -25.00 8.80
N GLU A 104 -18.07 -26.08 9.56
CA GLU A 104 -18.15 -26.06 11.01
C GLU A 104 -16.87 -25.43 11.59
N VAL A 105 -17.00 -24.30 12.28
CA VAL A 105 -15.90 -23.57 12.93
C VAL A 105 -16.15 -23.44 14.44
N GLU A 106 -15.14 -23.78 15.24
CA GLU A 106 -15.12 -23.49 16.68
C GLU A 106 -13.77 -22.86 17.03
N ILE A 107 -13.83 -21.70 17.70
CA ILE A 107 -12.66 -20.91 18.09
C ILE A 107 -12.75 -20.63 19.59
N GLU A 108 -11.68 -20.94 20.30
CA GLU A 108 -11.47 -20.49 21.68
C GLU A 108 -10.88 -19.07 21.63
N PRO A 109 -11.60 -18.03 22.08
CA PRO A 109 -11.12 -16.66 21.99
C PRO A 109 -9.92 -16.42 22.92
N LEU A 110 -8.95 -15.64 22.45
CA LEU A 110 -7.78 -15.24 23.24
C LEU A 110 -7.74 -13.71 23.36
N PRO A 111 -7.19 -13.14 24.45
CA PRO A 111 -7.05 -11.70 24.57
C PRO A 111 -6.23 -11.12 23.41
N PRO A 112 -6.78 -10.17 22.63
CA PRO A 112 -6.07 -9.53 21.52
C PRO A 112 -5.29 -8.29 21.99
N MET A 113 -4.20 -7.97 21.31
CA MET A 113 -3.47 -6.71 21.44
C MET A 113 -3.90 -5.74 20.33
N MET A 114 -4.73 -4.74 20.66
CA MET A 114 -5.29 -3.81 19.67
C MET A 114 -4.63 -2.44 19.65
N ASP A 115 -3.88 -2.08 20.68
CA ASP A 115 -3.29 -0.75 20.83
C ASP A 115 -1.80 -0.82 20.47
N PRO A 116 -1.36 -0.19 19.37
CA PRO A 116 0.04 -0.22 18.97
C PRO A 116 0.96 0.45 20.00
N GLU A 117 0.51 1.48 20.70
CA GLU A 117 1.35 2.16 21.70
C GLU A 117 1.57 1.27 22.93
N LYS A 118 0.54 0.53 23.37
CA LYS A 118 0.69 -0.47 24.43
C LYS A 118 1.48 -1.70 23.97
N SER A 119 1.33 -2.09 22.71
CA SER A 119 2.00 -3.28 22.16
C SER A 119 3.53 -3.18 22.28
N LEU A 120 4.08 -1.98 22.07
CA LEU A 120 5.51 -1.65 22.16
C LEU A 120 6.18 -2.21 23.43
N ASP A 121 5.54 -2.06 24.58
CA ASP A 121 6.08 -2.42 25.91
C ASP A 121 5.43 -3.66 26.52
N SER A 122 4.48 -4.29 25.82
CA SER A 122 3.76 -5.47 26.30
C SER A 122 4.54 -6.76 26.04
N PRO A 123 4.28 -7.84 26.81
CA PRO A 123 4.75 -9.16 26.45
C PRO A 123 4.37 -9.55 25.01
N PRO A 124 5.16 -10.40 24.35
CA PRO A 124 4.88 -10.83 22.99
C PRO A 124 3.50 -11.45 22.85
N VAL A 125 2.73 -10.99 21.85
CA VAL A 125 1.39 -11.48 21.53
C VAL A 125 1.45 -12.93 21.01
N TYR A 126 2.58 -13.31 20.42
CA TYR A 126 2.82 -14.63 19.87
C TYR A 126 3.83 -15.40 20.73
N PRO A 127 3.53 -16.66 21.14
CA PRO A 127 4.36 -17.39 22.09
C PRO A 127 5.82 -17.62 21.69
N PHE A 128 6.13 -17.68 20.39
CA PHE A 128 7.48 -17.92 19.87
C PHE A 128 8.29 -16.62 19.67
N MET A 129 7.68 -15.46 19.91
CA MET A 129 8.32 -14.16 19.74
C MET A 129 8.96 -13.66 21.04
N LYS A 130 10.00 -12.83 20.91
CA LYS A 130 10.70 -12.18 22.04
C LYS A 130 10.18 -10.77 22.34
N SER A 131 9.58 -10.11 21.35
CA SER A 131 9.01 -8.76 21.45
C SER A 131 7.87 -8.58 20.45
N ASN A 132 6.96 -7.64 20.69
CA ASN A 132 6.00 -7.19 19.67
C ASN A 132 6.59 -6.18 18.68
N VAL A 133 7.84 -5.76 18.86
CA VAL A 133 8.54 -4.90 17.91
C VAL A 133 9.15 -5.78 16.83
N TYR A 134 8.78 -5.55 15.57
CA TYR A 134 9.39 -6.26 14.44
C TYR A 134 10.87 -5.91 14.32
N ARG A 135 11.20 -4.62 14.26
CA ARG A 135 12.57 -4.10 14.28
C ARG A 135 12.63 -2.65 14.72
N LYS A 136 13.65 -2.23 15.47
CA LYS A 136 13.87 -0.80 15.77
C LYS A 136 14.60 -0.13 14.61
N VAL A 137 14.04 0.93 14.05
CA VAL A 137 14.69 1.76 13.03
C VAL A 137 15.18 3.05 13.70
N VAL A 138 16.47 3.34 13.59
CA VAL A 138 17.06 4.60 14.08
C VAL A 138 17.55 5.42 12.90
N LEU A 139 17.19 6.70 12.85
CA LEU A 139 17.54 7.63 11.79
C LEU A 139 18.12 8.92 12.37
N GLY A 140 19.13 9.45 11.69
CA GLY A 140 19.92 10.58 12.19
C GLY A 140 20.81 10.21 13.36
N SER A 141 21.37 11.23 14.00
CA SER A 141 22.27 11.08 15.15
C SER A 141 21.65 11.78 16.34
N ASP A 142 21.73 11.16 17.51
CA ASP A 142 21.33 11.84 18.74
C ASP A 142 22.19 13.09 18.95
N PHE A 143 21.57 14.14 19.45
CA PHE A 143 22.19 15.44 19.60
C PHE A 143 21.72 16.12 20.88
N ARG A 144 22.55 17.03 21.38
CA ARG A 144 22.16 18.01 22.40
C ARG A 144 22.06 19.36 21.73
N THR A 145 21.05 20.12 22.10
CA THR A 145 20.93 21.51 21.70
C THR A 145 20.65 22.27 22.98
N ASP A 146 21.63 23.03 23.47
CA ASP A 146 21.49 23.83 24.70
C ASP A 146 21.20 25.30 24.36
N ASN A 147 21.20 25.64 23.06
CA ASN A 147 21.09 27.01 22.53
C ASN A 147 19.71 27.31 21.92
N PHE A 148 18.66 26.55 22.28
CA PHE A 148 17.30 26.87 21.88
C PHE A 148 16.61 27.74 22.92
N GLU A 149 15.73 28.63 22.47
CA GLU A 149 14.88 29.42 23.37
C GLU A 149 13.44 28.89 23.41
N ILE A 150 13.06 28.05 22.44
CA ILE A 150 11.72 27.47 22.33
C ILE A 150 11.82 25.95 22.13
N GLU A 151 11.14 25.22 23.01
CA GLU A 151 10.86 23.78 22.86
C GLU A 151 9.35 23.59 22.74
N ILE A 152 8.96 22.74 21.81
CA ILE A 152 7.56 22.34 21.59
C ILE A 152 7.52 20.82 21.54
N GLU A 153 6.53 20.27 22.23
CA GLU A 153 6.24 18.85 22.23
C GLU A 153 4.88 18.58 21.59
N GLY A 154 4.79 17.52 20.79
CA GLY A 154 3.56 17.10 20.15
C GLY A 154 3.40 15.58 20.16
N HIS A 155 2.18 15.12 20.42
CA HIS A 155 1.77 13.73 20.21
C HIS A 155 0.65 13.72 19.18
N PHE A 156 0.87 13.03 18.07
CA PHE A 156 -0.05 12.99 16.95
C PHE A 156 -0.35 11.55 16.58
N ASN A 157 -1.59 11.29 16.20
CA ASN A 157 -2.04 9.99 15.72
C ASN A 157 -2.69 10.16 14.36
N ASN A 158 -2.11 9.52 13.35
CA ASN A 158 -2.69 9.34 12.04
C ASN A 158 -3.34 7.95 11.97
N ARG A 159 -4.65 7.91 12.21
CA ARG A 159 -5.43 6.67 12.37
C ARG A 159 -5.41 5.83 11.09
N ARG A 160 -5.55 4.51 11.26
CA ARG A 160 -5.76 3.59 10.13
C ARG A 160 -7.00 3.99 9.32
N VAL A 161 -6.89 3.91 8.00
CA VAL A 161 -7.98 4.21 7.06
C VAL A 161 -8.02 3.17 5.94
N ALA A 162 -9.23 2.84 5.48
CA ALA A 162 -9.43 1.95 4.36
C ALA A 162 -9.03 2.63 3.04
N THR A 163 -8.31 1.89 2.20
CA THR A 163 -8.09 2.16 0.78
C THR A 163 -9.34 1.68 0.05
N ASP A 164 -10.34 2.54 -0.13
CA ASP A 164 -11.71 2.14 -0.54
C ASP A 164 -11.96 2.39 -2.04
N PRO A 165 -11.36 1.63 -3.00
CA PRO A 165 -11.71 1.73 -4.41
C PRO A 165 -13.13 1.23 -4.64
N ILE A 166 -13.84 1.87 -5.59
CA ILE A 166 -15.22 1.53 -5.92
C ILE A 166 -15.32 0.06 -6.38
N GLU A 167 -14.41 -0.36 -7.26
CA GLU A 167 -14.22 -1.78 -7.56
C GLU A 167 -13.38 -2.43 -6.45
N THR A 168 -13.92 -3.45 -5.78
CA THR A 168 -13.20 -4.25 -4.78
C THR A 168 -12.10 -5.11 -5.42
N ARG A 169 -11.42 -5.94 -4.60
CA ARG A 169 -10.46 -6.92 -5.10
C ARG A 169 -11.18 -8.06 -5.83
N GLY A 170 -10.51 -8.67 -6.80
CA GLY A 170 -11.08 -9.80 -7.51
C GLY A 170 -10.09 -10.47 -8.44
N ILE A 171 -10.32 -11.74 -8.70
CA ILE A 171 -9.46 -12.60 -9.52
C ILE A 171 -10.32 -13.65 -10.25
N VAL A 172 -9.93 -13.96 -11.48
CA VAL A 172 -10.33 -15.20 -12.17
C VAL A 172 -9.08 -15.97 -12.52
N ALA A 173 -8.98 -17.22 -12.09
CA ALA A 173 -7.86 -18.10 -12.37
C ALA A 173 -8.33 -19.30 -13.20
N SER A 174 -7.53 -19.72 -14.18
CA SER A 174 -7.73 -20.94 -14.95
C SER A 174 -6.39 -21.66 -15.14
N TYR A 175 -6.39 -22.99 -15.10
CA TYR A 175 -5.20 -23.81 -15.29
C TYR A 175 -5.43 -24.83 -16.39
N GLU A 176 -4.73 -24.66 -17.51
CA GLU A 176 -4.83 -25.54 -18.68
C GLU A 176 -3.44 -25.76 -19.28
N LYS A 177 -3.16 -26.98 -19.76
CA LYS A 177 -1.90 -27.33 -20.47
C LYS A 177 -0.64 -26.85 -19.73
N ASP A 178 -0.61 -27.07 -18.41
CA ASP A 178 0.51 -26.69 -17.54
C ASP A 178 0.79 -25.17 -17.46
N LEU A 179 -0.23 -24.36 -17.74
CA LEU A 179 -0.17 -22.89 -17.65
C LEU A 179 -1.32 -22.36 -16.78
N LEU A 180 -0.97 -21.67 -15.70
CA LEU A 180 -1.91 -20.88 -14.89
C LEU A 180 -2.11 -19.52 -15.56
N THR A 181 -3.32 -19.21 -15.98
CA THR A 181 -3.72 -17.88 -16.46
C THR A 181 -4.61 -17.20 -15.44
N VAL A 182 -4.28 -15.97 -15.08
CA VAL A 182 -5.00 -15.16 -14.11
C VAL A 182 -5.44 -13.84 -14.74
N TRP A 183 -6.73 -13.54 -14.65
CA TRP A 183 -7.29 -12.21 -14.92
C TRP A 183 -7.53 -11.50 -13.60
N ILE A 184 -7.01 -10.28 -13.46
CA ILE A 184 -7.01 -9.58 -12.17
C ILE A 184 -7.09 -8.06 -12.32
N SER A 185 -7.77 -7.43 -11.37
CA SER A 185 -7.73 -5.98 -11.16
C SER A 185 -6.47 -5.64 -10.32
N THR A 186 -5.44 -5.07 -10.94
CA THR A 186 -4.10 -4.89 -10.34
C THR A 186 -3.38 -3.60 -10.76
N GLN A 187 -2.38 -3.21 -9.99
CA GLN A 187 -1.40 -2.15 -10.28
C GLN A 187 -0.07 -2.69 -10.84
N SER A 188 0.14 -4.01 -10.78
CA SER A 188 1.32 -4.68 -11.33
C SER A 188 1.03 -6.15 -11.60
N VAL A 189 0.90 -6.52 -12.87
CA VAL A 189 0.80 -7.92 -13.28
C VAL A 189 2.09 -8.69 -12.94
N HIS A 190 3.25 -8.04 -12.95
CA HIS A 190 4.54 -8.64 -12.62
C HIS A 190 4.65 -8.99 -11.14
N SER A 191 4.22 -8.08 -10.25
CA SER A 191 4.20 -8.33 -8.79
C SER A 191 3.25 -9.47 -8.44
N ILE A 192 2.09 -9.53 -9.10
CA ILE A 192 1.15 -10.65 -8.92
C ILE A 192 1.77 -11.96 -9.39
N ARG A 193 2.44 -11.97 -10.55
CA ARG A 193 3.12 -13.18 -11.08
C ARG A 193 4.21 -13.66 -10.12
N GLU A 194 5.04 -12.74 -9.62
CA GLU A 194 6.10 -13.01 -8.65
C GLU A 194 5.55 -13.63 -7.36
N GLY A 195 4.57 -12.97 -6.73
CA GLY A 195 4.01 -13.48 -5.47
C GLY A 195 3.28 -14.80 -5.63
N LEU A 196 2.50 -14.99 -6.71
CA LEU A 196 1.85 -16.27 -6.98
C LEU A 196 2.86 -17.39 -7.25
N ALA A 197 3.94 -17.12 -7.99
CA ALA A 197 5.01 -18.08 -8.24
C ALA A 197 5.65 -18.57 -6.93
N GLU A 198 5.95 -17.66 -6.02
CA GLU A 198 6.55 -18.01 -4.73
C GLU A 198 5.58 -18.79 -3.83
N ILE A 199 4.33 -18.33 -3.69
CA ILE A 199 3.34 -18.95 -2.81
C ILE A 199 2.92 -20.34 -3.32
N LEU A 200 2.76 -20.51 -4.64
CA LEU A 200 2.37 -21.78 -5.25
C LEU A 200 3.58 -22.70 -5.50
N ASN A 201 4.81 -22.22 -5.26
CA ASN A 201 6.05 -22.89 -5.62
C ASN A 201 6.06 -23.34 -7.11
N MET A 202 5.72 -22.40 -7.99
CA MET A 202 5.65 -22.60 -9.44
C MET A 202 6.64 -21.69 -10.17
N PRO A 203 7.28 -22.14 -11.26
CA PRO A 203 8.08 -21.26 -12.10
C PRO A 203 7.25 -20.11 -12.69
N GLN A 204 7.79 -18.89 -12.72
CA GLN A 204 7.06 -17.71 -13.22
C GLN A 204 6.59 -17.88 -14.68
N GLU A 205 7.34 -18.59 -15.51
CA GLU A 205 6.99 -18.89 -16.91
C GLU A 205 5.73 -19.77 -17.05
N LYS A 206 5.32 -20.47 -15.99
CA LYS A 206 4.07 -21.23 -15.93
C LYS A 206 2.89 -20.40 -15.40
N ILE A 207 3.09 -19.10 -15.19
CA ILE A 207 2.07 -18.18 -14.70
C ILE A 207 1.96 -16.98 -15.65
N ARG A 208 0.79 -16.83 -16.26
CA ARG A 208 0.42 -15.65 -17.04
C ARG A 208 -0.58 -14.81 -16.24
N VAL A 209 -0.27 -13.54 -16.06
CA VAL A 209 -1.15 -12.58 -15.40
C VAL A 209 -1.58 -11.53 -16.42
N ILE A 210 -2.89 -11.32 -16.51
CA ILE A 210 -3.54 -10.40 -17.43
C ILE A 210 -4.34 -9.40 -16.58
N GLN A 211 -4.06 -8.13 -16.78
CA GLN A 211 -4.81 -7.06 -16.14
C GLN A 211 -6.20 -6.94 -16.78
N ALA A 212 -7.24 -6.84 -15.96
CA ALA A 212 -8.56 -6.35 -16.38
C ALA A 212 -8.60 -4.81 -16.31
N ASP A 213 -9.63 -4.17 -16.88
CA ASP A 213 -9.89 -2.77 -16.54
C ASP A 213 -10.03 -2.66 -15.00
N THR A 214 -9.37 -1.66 -14.40
CA THR A 214 -9.22 -1.58 -12.95
C THR A 214 -9.91 -0.32 -12.42
N GLY A 215 -10.96 -0.50 -11.62
CA GLY A 215 -11.82 0.54 -11.04
C GLY A 215 -11.24 1.21 -9.80
N GLY A 216 -9.98 1.64 -9.91
CA GLY A 216 -9.19 2.21 -8.82
C GLY A 216 -8.46 1.15 -7.99
N ALA A 217 -7.33 1.57 -7.39
CA ALA A 217 -6.44 0.67 -6.65
C ALA A 217 -5.77 1.36 -5.45
N PHE A 218 -5.20 2.55 -5.64
CA PHE A 218 -4.70 3.44 -4.57
C PHE A 218 -3.58 2.89 -3.67
N GLY A 219 -2.88 1.84 -4.12
CA GLY A 219 -1.86 1.10 -3.39
C GLY A 219 -2.32 -0.31 -3.01
N LEU A 220 -3.63 -0.50 -2.79
CA LEU A 220 -4.17 -1.75 -2.29
C LEU A 220 -3.97 -2.93 -3.25
N LYS A 221 -4.04 -2.71 -4.56
CA LYS A 221 -4.01 -3.77 -5.58
C LYS A 221 -2.63 -3.94 -6.22
N GLY A 222 -1.55 -3.62 -5.50
CA GLY A 222 -0.17 -3.82 -5.96
C GLY A 222 0.33 -5.26 -5.77
N GLY A 223 0.16 -5.78 -4.55
CA GLY A 223 0.65 -7.10 -4.17
C GLY A 223 -0.41 -8.21 -4.12
N VAL A 224 0.07 -9.44 -3.93
CA VAL A 224 -0.75 -10.64 -3.79
C VAL A 224 -1.45 -10.68 -2.42
N TYR A 225 -2.63 -11.29 -2.41
CA TYR A 225 -3.43 -11.55 -1.21
C TYR A 225 -3.72 -13.05 -1.07
N PRO A 226 -4.06 -13.52 0.15
CA PRO A 226 -4.43 -14.92 0.37
C PRO A 226 -5.51 -15.42 -0.59
N GLU A 227 -6.53 -14.61 -0.86
CA GLU A 227 -7.65 -15.01 -1.73
C GLU A 227 -7.22 -15.23 -3.20
N TYR A 228 -6.20 -14.50 -3.66
CA TYR A 228 -5.64 -14.69 -5.01
C TYR A 228 -4.89 -16.01 -5.11
N ALA A 229 -4.07 -16.33 -4.11
CA ALA A 229 -3.35 -17.60 -4.03
C ALA A 229 -4.34 -18.79 -3.95
N LEU A 230 -5.42 -18.64 -3.19
CA LEU A 230 -6.46 -19.66 -3.05
C LEU A 230 -7.22 -19.91 -4.34
N ALA A 231 -7.65 -18.86 -5.05
CA ALA A 231 -8.31 -19.02 -6.34
C ALA A 231 -7.39 -19.73 -7.37
N ALA A 232 -6.11 -19.35 -7.40
CA ALA A 232 -5.12 -19.99 -8.27
C ALA A 232 -4.88 -21.46 -7.90
N PHE A 233 -4.68 -21.76 -6.61
CA PHE A 233 -4.52 -23.11 -6.09
C PHE A 233 -5.74 -23.99 -6.43
N LEU A 234 -6.95 -23.48 -6.24
CA LEU A 234 -8.17 -24.23 -6.53
C LEU A 234 -8.38 -24.44 -8.02
N ALA A 235 -8.01 -23.48 -8.88
CA ALA A 235 -8.03 -23.68 -10.33
C ALA A 235 -7.09 -24.82 -10.75
N ILE A 236 -5.89 -24.89 -10.17
CA ILE A 236 -4.94 -25.99 -10.39
C ILE A 236 -5.51 -27.31 -9.86
N LYS A 237 -6.00 -27.34 -8.62
CA LYS A 237 -6.48 -28.55 -7.94
C LYS A 237 -7.72 -29.16 -8.61
N THR A 238 -8.62 -28.32 -9.10
CA THR A 238 -9.90 -28.78 -9.68
C THR A 238 -9.86 -28.94 -11.20
N GLY A 239 -8.89 -28.31 -11.87
CA GLY A 239 -8.85 -28.22 -13.33
C GLY A 239 -10.00 -27.40 -13.93
N LYS A 240 -10.68 -26.58 -13.12
CA LYS A 240 -11.77 -25.71 -13.53
C LYS A 240 -11.41 -24.25 -13.24
N PRO A 241 -11.90 -23.29 -14.04
CA PRO A 241 -11.70 -21.88 -13.71
C PRO A 241 -12.37 -21.52 -12.37
N VAL A 242 -11.72 -20.68 -11.58
CA VAL A 242 -12.21 -20.21 -10.28
C VAL A 242 -12.23 -18.68 -10.26
N LYS A 243 -13.38 -18.10 -9.94
CA LYS A 243 -13.58 -16.67 -9.71
C LYS A 243 -13.77 -16.37 -8.24
N TRP A 244 -13.10 -15.35 -7.75
CA TRP A 244 -13.40 -14.72 -6.47
C TRP A 244 -13.52 -13.21 -6.64
N ILE A 245 -14.59 -12.64 -6.10
CA ILE A 245 -14.87 -11.21 -6.12
C ILE A 245 -15.22 -10.80 -4.70
N GLU A 246 -14.36 -9.96 -4.11
CA GLU A 246 -14.53 -9.44 -2.76
C GLU A 246 -15.83 -8.63 -2.64
N ASN A 247 -16.59 -8.84 -1.58
CA ASN A 247 -17.69 -7.95 -1.24
C ASN A 247 -17.21 -6.75 -0.38
N ARG A 248 -17.99 -5.66 -0.31
CA ARG A 248 -17.56 -4.45 0.43
C ARG A 248 -17.37 -4.71 1.94
N HIS A 249 -18.11 -5.64 2.53
CA HIS A 249 -17.95 -5.97 3.94
C HIS A 249 -16.60 -6.67 4.19
N GLU A 250 -16.25 -7.66 3.38
CA GLU A 250 -14.93 -8.30 3.36
C GLU A 250 -13.83 -7.26 3.13
N HIS A 251 -14.05 -6.31 2.23
CA HIS A 251 -13.09 -5.25 1.96
C HIS A 251 -12.79 -4.38 3.18
N LEU A 252 -13.82 -3.86 3.84
CA LEU A 252 -13.63 -3.01 5.02
C LEU A 252 -13.06 -3.78 6.22
N MET A 253 -13.25 -5.10 6.24
CA MET A 253 -12.80 -5.99 7.30
C MET A 253 -11.37 -6.51 7.11
N ALA A 254 -11.02 -6.97 5.90
CA ALA A 254 -9.85 -7.81 5.63
C ALA A 254 -8.90 -7.25 4.56
N SER A 255 -9.25 -6.16 3.88
CA SER A 255 -8.29 -5.47 3.01
C SER A 255 -7.21 -4.76 3.83
N ARG A 256 -6.04 -4.53 3.24
CA ARG A 256 -4.89 -3.93 3.95
C ARG A 256 -5.06 -2.41 4.06
N PRO A 257 -5.26 -1.85 5.27
CA PRO A 257 -5.49 -0.41 5.45
C PRO A 257 -4.19 0.39 5.38
N GLY A 258 -4.28 1.66 4.99
CA GLY A 258 -3.16 2.60 5.11
C GLY A 258 -3.14 3.35 6.43
N ARG A 259 -2.06 4.13 6.66
CA ARG A 259 -1.85 4.92 7.88
C ARG A 259 -1.80 4.00 9.12
N GLY A 260 -2.13 4.51 10.31
CA GLY A 260 -1.97 3.77 11.57
C GLY A 260 -0.62 4.02 12.20
N THR A 261 -0.30 5.31 12.36
CA THR A 261 1.00 5.75 12.86
C THR A 261 0.80 6.82 13.93
N SER A 262 1.47 6.66 15.06
CA SER A 262 1.60 7.69 16.09
C SER A 262 3.01 8.26 16.10
N ALA A 263 3.14 9.55 16.38
CA ALA A 263 4.43 10.20 16.56
C ALA A 263 4.44 11.05 17.83
N TYR A 264 5.49 10.89 18.63
CA TYR A 264 5.88 11.77 19.71
C TYR A 264 7.04 12.60 19.22
N MET A 265 6.94 13.92 19.27
CA MET A 265 7.91 14.82 18.67
C MET A 265 8.32 15.92 19.64
N LYS A 266 9.59 16.30 19.56
CA LYS A 266 10.15 17.52 20.14
C LYS A 266 10.76 18.36 19.03
N LEU A 267 10.46 19.64 18.99
CA LEU A 267 11.03 20.61 18.05
C LEU A 267 11.70 21.73 18.83
N TYR A 268 12.94 22.02 18.48
CA TYR A 268 13.77 23.04 19.12
C TYR A 268 13.99 24.19 18.14
N ALA A 269 13.67 25.42 18.56
CA ALA A 269 13.78 26.60 17.73
C ALA A 269 14.35 27.78 18.52
N ASN A 270 14.90 28.75 17.80
CA ASN A 270 15.26 30.03 18.39
C ASN A 270 14.04 30.97 18.48
N LYS A 271 14.19 32.08 19.20
CA LYS A 271 13.13 33.10 19.37
C LYS A 271 12.63 33.75 18.08
N ASN A 272 13.39 33.63 16.98
CA ASN A 272 13.02 34.19 15.67
C ASN A 272 12.25 33.17 14.81
N GLY A 273 12.10 31.92 15.25
CA GLY A 273 11.43 30.86 14.51
C GLY A 273 12.32 30.02 13.61
N LYS A 274 13.65 30.17 13.68
CA LYS A 274 14.58 29.24 13.02
C LYS A 274 14.62 27.93 13.80
N ILE A 275 14.35 26.83 13.11
CA ILE A 275 14.38 25.48 13.69
C ILE A 275 15.83 25.01 13.76
N LEU A 276 16.25 24.55 14.94
CA LEU A 276 17.61 24.12 15.26
C LEU A 276 17.73 22.59 15.29
N GLY A 277 16.66 21.90 15.68
CA GLY A 277 16.63 20.45 15.64
C GLY A 277 15.29 19.84 15.98
N MET A 278 15.18 18.53 15.77
CA MET A 278 14.00 17.74 16.14
C MET A 278 14.35 16.35 16.70
N LYS A 279 13.56 15.88 17.67
CA LYS A 279 13.60 14.48 18.10
C LYS A 279 12.23 13.84 17.92
N GLY A 280 12.19 12.56 17.56
CA GLY A 280 10.94 11.85 17.31
C GLY A 280 10.97 10.39 17.75
N LYS A 281 9.84 9.91 18.27
CA LYS A 281 9.52 8.48 18.40
C LYS A 281 8.27 8.20 17.57
N VAL A 282 8.37 7.29 16.61
CA VAL A 282 7.29 6.90 15.71
C VAL A 282 6.88 5.46 16.02
N ILE A 283 5.59 5.21 16.18
CA ILE A 283 5.02 3.87 16.39
C ILE A 283 4.11 3.58 15.22
N VAL A 284 4.39 2.50 14.49
CA VAL A 284 3.62 2.07 13.32
C VAL A 284 2.88 0.79 13.67
N ASP A 285 1.57 0.80 13.52
CA ASP A 285 0.73 -0.38 13.66
C ASP A 285 0.90 -1.27 12.41
N SER A 286 1.72 -2.32 12.49
CA SER A 286 2.01 -3.21 11.35
C SER A 286 0.93 -4.29 11.14
N GLY A 287 0.07 -4.52 12.13
CA GLY A 287 -0.92 -5.60 12.12
C GLY A 287 -0.35 -6.93 12.59
N ALA A 288 -1.05 -8.02 12.26
CA ALA A 288 -0.82 -9.34 12.86
C ALA A 288 0.45 -10.03 12.35
N TYR A 289 0.89 -9.71 11.14
CA TYR A 289 1.97 -10.41 10.43
C TYR A 289 2.96 -9.41 9.83
N SER A 290 4.19 -9.87 9.58
CA SER A 290 5.15 -9.13 8.76
C SER A 290 4.76 -9.31 7.31
N GLY A 291 4.35 -8.21 6.68
CA GLY A 291 4.02 -8.18 5.27
C GLY A 291 3.56 -6.81 4.83
N GLY A 292 3.53 -6.59 3.52
CA GLY A 292 3.09 -5.33 2.93
C GLY A 292 3.86 -4.11 3.45
N SER A 293 3.15 -3.02 3.74
CA SER A 293 3.79 -1.78 4.17
C SER A 293 4.29 -1.79 5.61
N GLY A 294 3.81 -2.71 6.44
CA GLY A 294 4.20 -2.83 7.85
C GLY A 294 5.71 -3.05 8.06
N GLU A 295 6.41 -3.56 7.05
CA GLU A 295 7.85 -3.80 7.09
C GLU A 295 8.68 -2.52 6.87
N PHE A 296 8.25 -1.65 5.94
CA PHE A 296 9.03 -0.49 5.51
C PHE A 296 8.47 0.87 5.97
N ALA A 297 7.20 0.93 6.37
CA ALA A 297 6.52 2.17 6.75
C ALA A 297 7.26 2.94 7.85
N ALA A 298 7.77 2.25 8.89
CA ALA A 298 8.51 2.89 9.98
C ALA A 298 9.73 3.70 9.48
N ARG A 299 10.51 3.13 8.56
CA ARG A 299 11.66 3.82 7.94
C ARG A 299 11.20 4.97 7.05
N PHE A 300 10.17 4.75 6.23
CA PHE A 300 9.67 5.77 5.29
C PHE A 300 9.07 6.97 6.00
N VAL A 301 8.30 6.77 7.07
CA VAL A 301 7.80 7.85 7.92
C VAL A 301 8.97 8.58 8.54
N GLY A 302 9.86 7.86 9.23
CA GLY A 302 10.99 8.44 9.95
C GLY A 302 11.89 9.30 9.06
N MET A 303 12.23 8.84 7.85
CA MET A 303 13.12 9.54 6.92
C MET A 303 12.59 10.93 6.52
N GLN A 304 11.28 11.12 6.54
CA GLN A 304 10.61 12.31 6.03
C GLN A 304 10.10 13.24 7.13
N MET A 305 10.34 12.92 8.40
CA MET A 305 9.85 13.70 9.55
C MET A 305 10.36 15.15 9.56
N THR A 306 11.43 15.47 8.83
CA THR A 306 11.95 16.85 8.70
C THR A 306 11.15 17.71 7.72
N GLY A 307 10.28 17.11 6.90
CA GLY A 307 9.55 17.83 5.86
C GLY A 307 10.47 18.50 4.84
N PRO A 308 10.01 19.57 4.17
CA PRO A 308 10.84 20.36 3.26
C PRO A 308 11.77 21.36 3.99
N TYR A 309 11.92 21.26 5.31
CA TYR A 309 12.59 22.28 6.12
C TYR A 309 14.07 21.96 6.34
N LYS A 310 14.90 23.00 6.28
CA LYS A 310 16.33 22.97 6.57
C LYS A 310 16.56 22.94 8.08
N ILE A 311 16.49 21.73 8.63
CA ILE A 311 16.78 21.36 10.02
C ILE A 311 18.13 20.64 10.04
N ASP A 312 19.09 21.14 10.82
CA ASP A 312 20.46 20.62 10.79
C ASP A 312 20.67 19.41 11.71
N ASN A 313 19.87 19.27 12.77
CA ASN A 313 19.96 18.16 13.72
C ASN A 313 18.62 17.43 13.84
N ALA A 314 18.60 16.13 13.58
CA ALA A 314 17.40 15.34 13.76
C ALA A 314 17.73 13.92 14.23
N TYR A 315 16.89 13.39 15.11
CA TYR A 315 16.99 12.03 15.62
C TYR A 315 15.59 11.40 15.70
N VAL A 316 15.38 10.26 15.04
CA VAL A 316 14.10 9.55 15.07
C VAL A 316 14.30 8.07 15.34
N GLU A 317 13.57 7.56 16.32
CA GLU A 317 13.37 6.13 16.54
C GLU A 317 11.98 5.72 16.03
N ALA A 318 11.91 4.70 15.18
CA ALA A 318 10.65 4.21 14.62
C ALA A 318 10.46 2.72 14.89
N TYR A 319 9.25 2.37 15.34
CA TYR A 319 8.88 1.06 15.87
C TYR A 319 7.64 0.52 15.13
N PRO A 320 7.81 -0.34 14.12
CA PRO A 320 6.75 -1.21 13.63
C PRO A 320 6.42 -2.26 14.69
N VAL A 321 5.16 -2.28 15.14
CA VAL A 321 4.68 -3.16 16.20
C VAL A 321 3.56 -4.06 15.72
N TYR A 322 3.56 -5.30 16.22
CA TYR A 322 2.50 -6.26 15.95
C TYR A 322 1.24 -5.92 16.76
N THR A 323 0.08 -6.04 16.13
CA THR A 323 -1.24 -5.94 16.75
C THR A 323 -2.17 -6.99 16.16
N ASN A 324 -3.26 -7.32 16.83
CA ASN A 324 -4.26 -8.27 16.33
C ASN A 324 -5.25 -7.63 15.35
N LYS A 325 -4.70 -7.02 14.29
CA LYS A 325 -5.43 -6.37 13.20
C LYS A 325 -4.85 -6.82 11.86
N VAL A 326 -5.59 -6.60 10.77
CA VAL A 326 -5.11 -6.84 9.41
C VAL A 326 -3.75 -6.16 9.19
N VAL A 327 -2.90 -6.82 8.41
CA VAL A 327 -1.59 -6.33 7.98
C VAL A 327 -1.71 -4.95 7.32
N GLN A 328 -0.79 -4.04 7.65
CA GLN A 328 -0.79 -2.67 7.12
C GLN A 328 -0.45 -2.66 5.61
N GLY A 329 -1.26 -1.96 4.82
CA GLY A 329 -1.08 -1.78 3.38
C GLY A 329 -0.70 -0.35 2.97
N PRO A 330 -0.19 -0.17 1.75
CA PRO A 330 0.07 1.15 1.22
C PRO A 330 -1.24 1.86 0.83
N TYR A 331 -1.35 3.14 1.21
CA TYR A 331 -2.39 4.04 0.71
C TYR A 331 -1.79 5.37 0.27
N ARG A 332 -1.88 5.69 -1.01
CA ARG A 332 -1.51 6.99 -1.63
C ARG A 332 -0.36 7.71 -0.90
N GLY A 333 0.87 7.37 -1.29
CA GLY A 333 2.09 7.97 -0.74
C GLY A 333 2.52 7.40 0.61
N ALA A 334 2.30 6.11 0.89
CA ALA A 334 2.62 5.45 2.16
C ALA A 334 3.88 5.99 2.86
N GLY A 335 3.71 6.42 4.12
CA GLY A 335 4.73 7.02 4.97
C GLY A 335 4.85 8.55 4.84
N ARG A 336 4.47 9.14 3.70
CA ARG A 336 4.63 10.57 3.42
C ARG A 336 3.51 11.41 4.04
N PRO A 337 2.21 11.09 3.86
CA PRO A 337 1.14 11.81 4.54
C PRO A 337 1.26 11.79 6.06
N GLU A 338 1.76 10.70 6.64
CA GLU A 338 1.98 10.56 8.07
C GLU A 338 3.07 11.52 8.54
N ALA A 339 4.27 11.46 7.93
CA ALA A 339 5.39 12.31 8.29
C ALA A 339 5.07 13.81 8.10
N HIS A 340 4.47 14.16 6.95
CA HIS A 340 4.11 15.54 6.64
C HIS A 340 2.98 16.06 7.53
N PHE A 341 2.00 15.23 7.89
CA PHE A 341 1.02 15.61 8.91
C PHE A 341 1.70 15.96 10.24
N PHE A 342 2.64 15.13 10.71
CA PHE A 342 3.29 15.38 12.00
C PHE A 342 4.15 16.64 12.01
N ILE A 343 5.03 16.82 11.02
CA ILE A 343 5.90 18.01 10.97
C ILE A 343 5.10 19.28 10.73
N GLU A 344 4.11 19.28 9.83
CA GLU A 344 3.30 20.48 9.58
C GLU A 344 2.53 20.93 10.82
N ARG A 345 2.04 19.98 11.63
CA ARG A 345 1.41 20.31 12.92
C ARG A 345 2.41 20.88 13.92
N MET A 346 3.65 20.38 13.95
CA MET A 346 4.71 20.97 14.78
C MET A 346 5.07 22.40 14.34
N ILE A 347 5.08 22.68 13.03
CA ILE A 347 5.31 24.03 12.50
C ILE A 347 4.18 24.96 12.91
N ASP A 348 2.92 24.54 12.82
CA ASP A 348 1.78 25.35 13.25
C ASP A 348 1.86 25.66 14.75
N MET A 349 2.20 24.65 15.58
CA MET A 349 2.40 24.85 17.02
C MET A 349 3.55 25.83 17.32
N LEU A 350 4.62 25.81 16.50
CA LEU A 350 5.71 26.79 16.59
C LEU A 350 5.26 28.19 16.23
N ALA A 351 4.49 28.35 15.16
CA ALA A 351 3.91 29.61 14.77
C ALA A 351 3.01 30.19 15.87
N ASP A 352 2.14 29.37 16.46
CA ASP A 352 1.26 29.76 17.58
C ASP A 352 2.08 30.22 18.80
N LYS A 353 3.12 29.47 19.17
CA LYS A 353 4.01 29.80 20.30
C LYS A 353 4.74 31.12 20.10
N LEU A 354 5.17 31.39 18.87
CA LEU A 354 5.87 32.62 18.46
C LEU A 354 4.91 33.78 18.21
N LYS A 355 3.60 33.52 18.08
CA LYS A 355 2.61 34.47 17.56
C LYS A 355 3.01 35.02 16.18
N MET A 356 3.57 34.15 15.34
CA MET A 356 3.98 34.45 13.97
C MET A 356 2.99 33.84 12.98
N ASP A 357 2.91 34.43 11.78
CA ASP A 357 2.19 33.81 10.67
C ASP A 357 2.83 32.44 10.33
N PRO A 358 2.05 31.35 10.27
CA PRO A 358 2.57 30.01 9.98
C PRO A 358 3.30 29.89 8.64
N VAL A 359 3.00 30.75 7.66
CA VAL A 359 3.72 30.80 6.40
C VAL A 359 5.11 31.42 6.55
N GLU A 360 5.29 32.40 7.43
CA GLU A 360 6.61 33.01 7.69
C GLU A 360 7.59 32.01 8.31
N VAL A 361 7.10 31.20 9.25
CA VAL A 361 7.90 30.13 9.86
C VAL A 361 8.36 29.13 8.80
N ARG A 362 7.48 28.78 7.85
CA ARG A 362 7.82 27.88 6.74
C ARG A 362 8.87 28.51 5.82
N LEU A 363 8.62 29.73 5.33
CA LEU A 363 9.54 30.46 4.45
C LEU A 363 10.94 30.60 5.04
N MET A 364 11.03 30.91 6.34
CA MET A 364 12.29 31.04 7.07
C MET A 364 13.10 29.72 7.11
N ASN A 365 12.40 28.58 7.11
CA ASN A 365 13.01 27.27 7.25
C ASN A 365 13.12 26.51 5.92
N THR A 366 12.57 27.01 4.81
CA THR A 366 12.76 26.46 3.45
C THR A 366 13.93 27.12 2.72
N VAL A 367 14.59 26.40 1.79
CA VAL A 367 15.74 26.91 1.03
C VAL A 367 15.64 26.58 -0.47
N ASP A 368 16.36 27.33 -1.31
CA ASP A 368 16.45 27.11 -2.77
C ASP A 368 17.68 26.33 -3.22
N LYS A 369 18.33 25.64 -2.27
CA LYS A 369 19.42 24.72 -2.56
C LYS A 369 18.97 23.33 -2.17
N ALA A 370 19.10 22.37 -3.09
CA ALA A 370 18.89 20.96 -2.77
C ALA A 370 19.80 20.53 -1.62
N PHE A 371 19.28 19.73 -0.70
CA PHE A 371 20.05 19.20 0.42
C PHE A 371 19.56 17.82 0.83
N LYS A 372 20.41 17.07 1.52
CA LYS A 372 20.01 15.83 2.20
C LYS A 372 19.70 16.14 3.65
N SER A 373 18.51 15.76 4.11
CA SER A 373 18.12 15.94 5.50
C SER A 373 18.95 15.04 6.43
N PRO A 374 19.09 15.36 7.73
CA PRO A 374 19.80 14.51 8.68
C PRO A 374 19.16 13.11 8.84
N LEU A 375 17.90 12.95 8.43
CA LEU A 375 17.18 11.68 8.44
C LEU A 375 17.31 10.90 7.11
N GLY A 376 18.01 11.47 6.12
CA GLY A 376 18.39 10.80 4.88
C GLY A 376 17.51 11.10 3.66
N MET A 377 16.51 11.96 3.77
CA MET A 377 15.67 12.38 2.64
C MET A 377 16.40 13.39 1.76
N ASP A 378 16.39 13.19 0.45
CA ASP A 378 16.81 14.22 -0.51
C ASP A 378 15.68 15.24 -0.71
N VAL A 379 15.94 16.49 -0.38
CA VAL A 379 14.98 17.60 -0.44
C VAL A 379 15.36 18.52 -1.60
N PRO A 380 14.46 18.75 -2.58
CA PRO A 380 14.69 19.67 -3.69
C PRO A 380 14.60 21.14 -3.24
N PRO A 381 15.08 22.09 -4.07
CA PRO A 381 14.80 23.51 -3.89
C PRO A 381 13.29 23.74 -3.79
N ALA A 382 12.85 24.49 -2.77
CA ALA A 382 11.44 24.55 -2.42
C ALA A 382 10.94 25.97 -2.06
N LYS A 383 11.84 26.92 -1.78
CA LYS A 383 11.46 28.22 -1.25
C LYS A 383 10.82 29.11 -2.33
N THR A 384 11.41 29.23 -3.52
CA THR A 384 10.80 29.98 -4.64
C THR A 384 9.40 29.43 -4.97
N PHE A 385 9.24 28.10 -4.98
CA PHE A 385 7.94 27.48 -5.23
C PHE A 385 6.90 27.87 -4.15
N LEU A 386 7.30 27.85 -2.88
CA LEU A 386 6.45 28.25 -1.77
C LEU A 386 6.05 29.73 -1.88
N GLU A 387 6.99 30.63 -2.16
CA GLU A 387 6.75 32.07 -2.39
C GLU A 387 5.76 32.30 -3.53
N ASP A 388 5.97 31.65 -4.67
CA ASP A 388 5.08 31.72 -5.83
C ASP A 388 3.67 31.19 -5.50
N ALA A 389 3.57 30.09 -4.76
CA ALA A 389 2.30 29.52 -4.34
C ALA A 389 1.52 30.47 -3.42
N ILE A 390 2.19 31.08 -2.44
CA ILE A 390 1.59 32.08 -1.52
C ILE A 390 1.02 33.26 -2.31
N ASN A 391 1.77 33.75 -3.30
CA ASN A 391 1.36 34.86 -4.16
C ASN A 391 0.17 34.47 -5.04
N LYS A 392 0.24 33.32 -5.74
CA LYS A 392 -0.85 32.82 -6.61
C LYS A 392 -2.14 32.56 -5.84
N LEU A 393 -2.04 32.03 -4.62
CA LEU A 393 -3.19 31.81 -3.74
C LEU A 393 -3.72 33.10 -3.10
N SER A 394 -3.02 34.23 -3.24
CA SER A 394 -3.31 35.48 -2.53
C SER A 394 -3.46 35.27 -1.02
N TYR A 395 -2.64 34.38 -0.43
CA TYR A 395 -2.79 33.90 0.94
C TYR A 395 -2.95 35.02 1.98
N ARG A 396 -2.21 36.12 1.85
CA ARG A 396 -2.28 37.26 2.78
C ARG A 396 -3.66 37.90 2.86
N LYS A 397 -4.45 37.86 1.77
CA LYS A 397 -5.83 38.35 1.77
C LYS A 397 -6.79 37.40 2.50
N LEU A 398 -6.41 36.14 2.66
CA LEU A 398 -7.19 35.10 3.33
C LEU A 398 -6.98 35.08 4.85
N LEU A 399 -5.96 35.76 5.39
CA LEU A 399 -5.63 35.71 6.83
C LEU A 399 -6.81 36.07 7.75
N LYS A 400 -7.73 36.93 7.30
CA LYS A 400 -8.97 37.26 8.02
C LYS A 400 -9.87 36.04 8.29
N ASP A 401 -9.79 35.03 7.43
CA ASP A 401 -10.59 33.80 7.48
C ASP A 401 -9.86 32.67 8.22
N LYS A 402 -8.66 32.94 8.77
CA LYS A 402 -7.82 32.00 9.53
C LYS A 402 -7.60 30.66 8.80
N PRO A 403 -7.10 30.67 7.55
CA PRO A 403 -6.92 29.45 6.77
C PRO A 403 -5.84 28.55 7.37
N GLY A 404 -6.08 27.24 7.33
CA GLY A 404 -5.01 26.26 7.51
C GLY A 404 -4.05 26.30 6.31
N PHE A 405 -2.76 26.10 6.57
CA PHE A 405 -1.74 26.05 5.54
C PHE A 405 -0.84 24.84 5.77
N ALA A 406 -0.52 24.12 4.69
CA ALA A 406 0.43 23.02 4.74
C ALA A 406 1.32 23.06 3.51
N PHE A 407 2.60 22.75 3.70
CA PHE A 407 3.60 22.67 2.65
C PHE A 407 4.41 21.39 2.79
N PHE A 408 4.50 20.63 1.70
CA PHE A 408 5.21 19.37 1.70
C PHE A 408 5.87 19.12 0.34
N VAL A 409 6.85 18.23 0.34
CA VAL A 409 7.48 17.72 -0.88
C VAL A 409 7.18 16.23 -1.01
N LEU A 410 6.76 15.83 -2.21
CA LEU A 410 6.65 14.44 -2.61
C LEU A 410 7.90 14.03 -3.39
N VAL A 411 8.66 13.08 -2.86
CA VAL A 411 9.71 12.39 -3.64
C VAL A 411 9.11 11.13 -4.26
N PRO A 412 8.93 11.06 -5.59
CA PRO A 412 8.35 9.89 -6.27
C PRO A 412 9.31 8.70 -6.30
N ALA A 413 8.78 7.48 -6.45
CA ALA A 413 9.53 6.23 -6.44
C ALA A 413 10.09 5.83 -7.83
N PHE A 414 10.93 6.68 -8.43
CA PHE A 414 11.36 6.53 -9.83
C PHE A 414 12.42 5.43 -10.08
N GLN A 415 13.14 4.95 -9.05
CA GLN A 415 14.07 3.81 -9.16
C GLN A 415 13.33 2.46 -9.00
N PRO A 416 13.79 1.37 -9.66
CA PRO A 416 14.95 1.24 -10.53
C PRO A 416 14.70 1.63 -12.02
N GLY A 417 13.62 2.36 -12.32
CA GLY A 417 13.15 2.61 -13.69
C GLY A 417 12.01 1.68 -14.10
N GLU A 418 11.53 1.79 -15.34
CA GLU A 418 10.39 1.03 -15.85
C GLU A 418 10.61 0.59 -17.30
N THR A 419 9.89 -0.44 -17.74
CA THR A 419 9.95 -0.98 -19.10
C THR A 419 8.73 -0.56 -19.93
N ALA A 420 8.92 -0.55 -21.25
CA ALA A 420 7.83 -0.42 -22.20
C ALA A 420 8.09 -1.30 -23.43
N ARG A 421 7.02 -1.84 -24.03
CA ARG A 421 7.06 -2.50 -25.33
C ARG A 421 6.19 -1.71 -26.30
N VAL A 422 6.75 -1.40 -27.47
CA VAL A 422 6.02 -0.78 -28.57
C VAL A 422 6.00 -1.76 -29.74
N LYS A 423 4.82 -2.00 -30.31
CA LYS A 423 4.63 -2.82 -31.51
C LYS A 423 3.83 -2.02 -32.53
N ILE A 424 4.35 -1.93 -33.75
CA ILE A 424 3.60 -1.37 -34.89
C ILE A 424 3.03 -2.55 -35.68
N GLU A 425 1.71 -2.53 -35.92
CA GLU A 425 1.00 -3.60 -36.63
C GLU A 425 -0.20 -2.99 -37.36
N ASN A 426 -0.32 -3.25 -38.66
CA ASN A 426 -1.41 -2.75 -39.51
C ASN A 426 -1.63 -1.22 -39.46
N GLY A 427 -0.55 -0.44 -39.31
CA GLY A 427 -0.62 1.03 -39.22
C GLY A 427 -1.00 1.57 -37.84
N GLU A 428 -1.23 0.70 -36.85
CA GLU A 428 -1.48 1.08 -35.46
C GLU A 428 -0.24 0.85 -34.59
N VAL A 429 -0.10 1.66 -33.54
CA VAL A 429 0.94 1.58 -32.53
C VAL A 429 0.34 1.05 -31.24
N LYS A 430 0.73 -0.15 -30.83
CA LYS A 430 0.35 -0.76 -29.56
C LYS A 430 1.47 -0.60 -28.54
N VAL A 431 1.13 -0.11 -27.36
CA VAL A 431 2.10 0.13 -26.28
C VAL A 431 1.70 -0.65 -25.04
N TRP A 432 2.64 -1.37 -24.46
CA TRP A 432 2.54 -1.95 -23.11
C TRP A 432 3.53 -1.23 -22.21
N LEU A 433 3.10 -0.85 -21.02
CA LEU A 433 3.95 -0.29 -19.97
C LEU A 433 4.11 -1.33 -18.87
N GLY A 434 5.24 -1.32 -18.16
CA GLY A 434 5.38 -2.12 -16.93
C GLY A 434 4.50 -1.62 -15.79
N GLY A 435 4.09 -0.34 -15.83
CA GLY A 435 3.12 0.25 -14.92
C GLY A 435 1.67 0.15 -15.42
N ASP A 436 0.84 -0.55 -14.66
CA ASP A 436 -0.56 -0.83 -15.01
C ASP A 436 -1.53 0.34 -14.72
N ALA A 437 -2.41 0.60 -15.68
CA ALA A 437 -3.36 1.71 -15.61
C ALA A 437 -4.59 1.34 -14.77
N HIS A 438 -4.96 2.21 -13.83
CA HIS A 438 -6.09 2.03 -12.92
C HIS A 438 -6.84 3.36 -12.68
N GLY A 439 -6.99 4.15 -13.75
CA GLY A 439 -7.75 5.41 -13.79
C GLY A 439 -6.93 6.70 -13.94
N GLN A 440 -5.60 6.64 -13.87
CA GLN A 440 -4.70 7.81 -13.87
C GLN A 440 -4.31 8.34 -15.27
N ARG A 441 -5.00 7.89 -16.32
CA ARG A 441 -4.84 8.34 -17.72
C ARG A 441 -3.47 8.07 -18.37
N HIS A 442 -2.88 6.90 -18.10
CA HIS A 442 -1.69 6.43 -18.85
C HIS A 442 -1.93 6.38 -20.37
N ASP A 443 -3.19 6.17 -20.81
CA ASP A 443 -3.57 6.23 -22.21
C ASP A 443 -3.19 7.56 -22.85
N LEU A 444 -3.51 8.67 -22.18
CA LEU A 444 -3.24 10.01 -22.68
C LEU A 444 -1.75 10.34 -22.60
N PHE A 445 -1.08 9.89 -21.53
CA PHE A 445 0.36 10.02 -21.36
C PHE A 445 1.11 9.38 -22.53
N VAL A 446 0.82 8.11 -22.82
CA VAL A 446 1.45 7.38 -23.94
C VAL A 446 1.14 8.03 -25.28
N LYS A 447 -0.12 8.38 -25.53
CA LYS A 447 -0.52 9.09 -26.76
C LYS A 447 0.26 10.38 -26.95
N THR A 448 0.42 11.16 -25.88
CA THR A 448 1.15 12.43 -25.92
C THR A 448 2.63 12.19 -26.20
N LEU A 449 3.28 11.26 -25.49
CA LEU A 449 4.69 10.96 -25.70
C LEU A 449 4.99 10.44 -27.11
N VAL A 450 4.17 9.52 -27.63
CA VAL A 450 4.38 8.97 -28.98
C VAL A 450 4.14 10.05 -30.05
N ASN A 451 3.16 10.91 -29.85
CA ASN A 451 2.88 12.01 -30.77
C ASN A 451 3.99 13.07 -30.77
N GLU A 452 4.43 13.53 -29.60
CA GLU A 452 5.49 14.53 -29.49
C GLU A 452 6.85 13.98 -29.89
N GLY A 453 7.14 12.73 -29.54
CA GLY A 453 8.44 12.09 -29.81
C GLY A 453 8.59 11.55 -31.23
N LEU A 454 7.51 11.03 -31.84
CA LEU A 454 7.57 10.34 -33.15
C LEU A 454 6.67 10.96 -34.23
N GLY A 455 5.88 12.00 -33.91
CA GLY A 455 4.99 12.65 -34.87
C GLY A 455 3.78 11.81 -35.29
N ILE A 456 3.52 10.68 -34.64
CA ILE A 456 2.42 9.77 -34.97
C ILE A 456 1.10 10.34 -34.40
N ASP A 457 0.02 10.27 -35.17
CA ASP A 457 -1.32 10.68 -34.71
C ASP A 457 -1.74 9.87 -33.46
N ARG A 458 -2.19 10.57 -32.42
CA ARG A 458 -2.67 10.00 -31.15
C ARG A 458 -3.80 8.98 -31.33
N ASN A 459 -4.56 9.08 -32.41
CA ASN A 459 -5.66 8.16 -32.74
C ASN A 459 -5.16 6.78 -33.17
N LEU A 460 -3.92 6.69 -33.65
CA LEU A 460 -3.27 5.43 -34.04
C LEU A 460 -2.53 4.76 -32.88
N VAL A 461 -2.54 5.35 -31.69
CA VAL A 461 -1.76 4.89 -30.52
C VAL A 461 -2.69 4.30 -29.46
N HIS A 462 -2.47 3.03 -29.13
CA HIS A 462 -3.33 2.26 -28.23
C HIS A 462 -2.52 1.66 -27.07
N LEU A 463 -2.78 2.18 -25.87
CA LEU A 463 -2.30 1.55 -24.64
C LEU A 463 -3.02 0.22 -24.41
N GLN A 464 -2.23 -0.83 -24.23
CA GLN A 464 -2.70 -2.17 -23.92
C GLN A 464 -2.73 -2.38 -22.41
N LEU A 465 -3.61 -3.28 -21.95
CA LEU A 465 -3.63 -3.69 -20.54
C LEU A 465 -2.37 -4.52 -20.24
N GLY A 466 -1.97 -4.58 -18.97
CA GLY A 466 -0.88 -5.42 -18.53
C GLY A 466 -1.08 -6.88 -18.93
N ASP A 467 -0.04 -7.48 -19.48
CA ASP A 467 -0.01 -8.91 -19.81
C ASP A 467 1.44 -9.39 -19.75
N THR A 468 1.71 -10.30 -18.81
CA THR A 468 3.07 -10.81 -18.59
C THR A 468 3.62 -11.63 -19.76
N ALA A 469 2.75 -12.09 -20.68
CA ALA A 469 3.19 -12.70 -21.94
C ALA A 469 3.61 -11.67 -23.00
N MET A 470 3.10 -10.44 -22.89
CA MET A 470 3.39 -9.36 -23.83
C MET A 470 4.54 -8.47 -23.36
N LEU A 471 4.76 -8.33 -22.06
CA LEU A 471 5.87 -7.59 -21.49
C LEU A 471 6.49 -8.40 -20.35
N LYS A 472 7.75 -8.85 -20.54
CA LYS A 472 8.39 -9.84 -19.66
C LYS A 472 8.62 -9.31 -18.24
N ASP A 473 9.10 -8.08 -18.16
CA ASP A 473 9.56 -7.44 -16.94
C ASP A 473 8.89 -6.08 -16.80
N GLY A 474 8.57 -5.68 -15.58
CA GLY A 474 7.95 -4.41 -15.23
C GLY A 474 7.90 -4.28 -13.71
N ILE A 475 7.87 -3.05 -13.21
CA ILE A 475 7.77 -2.81 -11.77
C ILE A 475 6.29 -2.66 -11.39
N GLY A 476 5.59 -1.71 -11.98
CA GLY A 476 4.18 -1.44 -11.66
C GLY A 476 3.88 0.03 -11.39
N SER A 477 2.64 0.32 -10.99
CA SER A 477 2.15 1.67 -10.77
C SER A 477 1.79 1.94 -9.31
N TRP A 478 2.73 2.49 -8.55
CA TRP A 478 2.54 3.00 -7.18
C TRP A 478 3.55 4.09 -6.86
N GLY A 479 3.41 4.76 -5.71
CA GLY A 479 4.38 5.77 -5.27
C GLY A 479 4.62 6.91 -6.27
N SER A 480 3.65 7.15 -7.17
CA SER A 480 3.70 8.13 -8.26
C SER A 480 4.93 7.96 -9.16
N ARG A 481 5.30 6.72 -9.49
CA ARG A 481 6.49 6.39 -10.29
C ARG A 481 6.28 6.37 -11.81
N SER A 482 5.03 6.23 -12.26
CA SER A 482 4.65 6.15 -13.68
C SER A 482 4.67 7.48 -14.39
#